data_AF-A0A2N2XRY7-F1
#
_entry.id   AF-A0A2N2XRY7-F1
#
_cell.length_a   1.000
_cell.length_b   1.000
_cell.length_c   1.000
_cell.angle_alpha   90.00
_cell.angle_beta   90.00
_cell.angle_gamma   90.00
#
_symmetry.space_group_name_H-M   'P 1'
#
loop_
_entity.id
_entity.type
_entity.pdbx_description
1 polymer ?
#
loop_
_entity_poly.entity_id
_entity_poly.type
_entity_poly.pdbx_seq_one_letter_code
_entity_poly.pdbx_strand_id
1 'polypeptide(L)'
;FARFEAFVVFPPFIIAFILRREYKYILLLPVGYLLFSFIGWVVFGDFLWLINLNPYQTEGSGIYGKGELLHFISKTPFIQGIPLGVLSLVGILFLMYRFFRQLKTEGIKSKETEMLILILGSTLAYYAAHSYAWYAGKGNSLGLIRMMAAVIPGTAILSFVGFSFLTECLRKIKIPPVIPAIILIGLIVRSNDVYKYPIKESQEERVMTETANWIKVNKLVNKKLYYYNIYLGTLLNENPFSDADGSMMIHFRTLRPDSVPEGALLVWDAHFGPNEGYMPLETLLKDESLKLLKIIKPKEPFNVLGNNTYEVCIFIKTIADKNNVPSNYITYSRRYNNNEAIIFSRFLGFESSEPKFDKWITDETGFQGKRSLKTNTNIEFVGILNTKMNELGENLSGHLHASVWVKSSSFNAKNRIILVIHTGQGDRFNYKSVSSDQVKTQDNGWRFLELSADLSESLPNDELKVYLWKIGPEPAYIDNFSLDFSINSTK
;
A
#
# COMPACT_ATOMS: atom_id res chain seq x y z
N PHE A 1 -13.14 9.05 -8.37
CA PHE A 1 -11.81 9.33 -7.80
C PHE A 1 -11.69 10.82 -7.56
N ALA A 2 -11.63 11.26 -6.30
CA ALA A 2 -11.48 12.66 -5.91
C ALA A 2 -10.18 12.78 -5.11
N ARG A 3 -9.31 13.74 -5.44
CA ARG A 3 -8.03 13.93 -4.76
C ARG A 3 -7.94 15.28 -4.04
N PHE A 4 -7.14 15.33 -2.97
CA PHE A 4 -7.02 16.48 -2.07
C PHE A 4 -6.04 17.56 -2.54
N GLU A 5 -5.21 17.32 -3.54
CA GLU A 5 -4.13 18.27 -3.90
C GLU A 5 -4.69 19.59 -4.44
N ALA A 6 -5.94 19.61 -4.92
CA ALA A 6 -6.61 20.82 -5.38
C ALA A 6 -6.87 21.84 -4.23
N PHE A 7 -6.91 21.41 -2.97
CA PHE A 7 -7.05 22.33 -1.84
C PHE A 7 -5.84 23.26 -1.69
N VAL A 8 -4.68 22.84 -2.18
CA VAL A 8 -3.44 23.63 -2.12
C VAL A 8 -3.59 24.97 -2.85
N VAL A 9 -4.45 25.04 -3.88
CA VAL A 9 -4.65 26.28 -4.64
C VAL A 9 -5.75 27.17 -4.07
N PHE A 10 -6.46 26.76 -3.01
CA PHE A 10 -7.52 27.60 -2.41
C PHE A 10 -6.98 28.91 -1.82
N PRO A 11 -5.86 28.95 -1.07
CA PRO A 11 -5.40 30.18 -0.44
C PRO A 11 -5.17 31.34 -1.43
N PRO A 12 -4.51 31.15 -2.60
CA PRO A 12 -4.44 32.19 -3.63
C PRO A 12 -5.80 32.75 -4.07
N PHE A 13 -6.80 31.89 -4.28
CA PHE A 13 -8.16 32.33 -4.67
C PHE A 13 -8.87 33.06 -3.53
N ILE A 14 -8.73 32.60 -2.29
CA ILE A 14 -9.28 33.27 -1.10
C ILE A 14 -8.70 34.68 -0.99
N ILE A 15 -7.39 34.83 -1.12
CA ILE A 15 -6.71 36.13 -1.09
C ILE A 15 -7.27 37.03 -2.20
N ALA A 16 -7.39 36.54 -3.45
CA ALA A 16 -7.94 37.31 -4.56
C ALA A 16 -9.37 37.81 -4.28
N PHE A 17 -10.26 36.96 -3.77
CA PHE A 17 -11.64 37.37 -3.44
C PHE A 17 -11.72 38.34 -2.26
N ILE A 18 -10.86 38.19 -1.24
CA ILE A 18 -10.77 39.14 -0.12
C ILE A 18 -10.37 40.52 -0.63
N LEU A 19 -9.37 40.60 -1.52
CA LEU A 19 -8.91 41.86 -2.10
C LEU A 19 -10.02 42.57 -2.90
N ARG A 20 -10.87 41.79 -3.58
CA ARG A 20 -12.05 42.26 -4.30
C ARG A 20 -13.26 42.54 -3.41
N ARG A 21 -13.21 42.17 -2.12
CA ARG A 21 -14.34 42.20 -1.17
C ARG A 21 -15.54 41.35 -1.64
N GLU A 22 -15.28 40.31 -2.43
CA GLU A 22 -16.31 39.42 -2.96
C GLU A 22 -16.40 38.12 -2.15
N TYR A 23 -16.62 38.25 -0.83
CA TYR A 23 -16.57 37.14 0.13
C TYR A 23 -17.56 36.00 -0.19
N LYS A 24 -18.66 36.31 -0.89
CA LYS A 24 -19.65 35.33 -1.33
C LYS A 24 -19.05 34.22 -2.20
N TYR A 25 -18.01 34.50 -2.98
CA TYR A 25 -17.38 33.50 -3.85
C TYR A 25 -16.41 32.59 -3.10
N ILE A 26 -15.92 33.00 -1.93
CA ILE A 26 -15.12 32.13 -1.05
C ILE A 26 -15.96 30.93 -0.59
N LEU A 27 -17.25 31.15 -0.33
CA LEU A 27 -18.20 30.10 0.03
C LEU A 27 -18.46 29.11 -1.11
N LEU A 28 -18.14 29.46 -2.36
CA LEU A 28 -18.28 28.56 -3.51
C LEU A 28 -17.08 27.61 -3.68
N LEU A 29 -15.90 27.95 -3.16
CA LEU A 29 -14.71 27.11 -3.27
C LEU A 29 -14.91 25.66 -2.77
N PRO A 30 -15.53 25.41 -1.60
CA PRO A 30 -15.75 24.05 -1.12
C PRO A 30 -16.94 23.34 -1.79
N VAL A 31 -17.73 23.97 -2.67
CA VAL A 31 -18.96 23.36 -3.20
C VAL A 31 -18.70 22.04 -3.91
N GLY A 32 -17.62 21.93 -4.69
CA GLY A 32 -17.23 20.66 -5.31
C GLY A 32 -16.94 19.57 -4.28
N TYR A 33 -16.23 19.91 -3.20
CA TYR A 33 -15.98 19.00 -2.08
C TYR A 33 -17.28 18.60 -1.38
N LEU A 34 -18.15 19.56 -1.07
CA LEU A 34 -19.46 19.29 -0.43
C LEU A 34 -20.36 18.40 -1.30
N LEU A 35 -20.33 18.59 -2.63
CA LEU A 35 -21.06 17.73 -3.56
C LEU A 35 -20.54 16.30 -3.50
N PHE A 36 -19.22 16.09 -3.53
CA PHE A 36 -18.64 14.75 -3.40
C PHE A 36 -18.86 14.16 -2.01
N SER A 37 -18.82 14.96 -0.94
CA SER A 37 -19.20 14.55 0.42
C SER A 37 -20.66 14.09 0.48
N PHE A 38 -21.57 14.80 -0.18
CA PHE A 38 -22.97 14.38 -0.27
C PHE A 38 -23.14 13.08 -1.06
N ILE A 39 -22.46 12.93 -2.20
CA ILE A 39 -22.47 11.67 -2.97
C ILE A 39 -21.97 10.52 -2.10
N GLY A 40 -20.86 10.69 -1.38
CA GLY A 40 -20.35 9.65 -0.51
C GLY A 40 -21.22 9.42 0.73
N TRP A 41 -21.97 10.41 1.21
CA TRP A 41 -22.99 10.18 2.22
C TRP A 41 -24.09 9.23 1.73
N VAL A 42 -24.55 9.40 0.48
CA VAL A 42 -25.55 8.51 -0.12
C VAL A 42 -24.98 7.12 -0.42
N VAL A 43 -23.74 7.04 -0.91
CA VAL A 43 -23.13 5.77 -1.35
C VAL A 43 -22.51 4.98 -0.20
N PHE A 44 -21.82 5.65 0.72
CA PHE A 44 -21.04 5.03 1.80
C PHE A 44 -21.68 5.24 3.19
N GLY A 45 -22.75 6.03 3.30
CA GLY A 45 -23.32 6.41 4.60
C GLY A 45 -22.44 7.39 5.38
N ASP A 46 -21.39 7.95 4.77
CA ASP A 46 -20.41 8.83 5.41
C ASP A 46 -20.21 10.12 4.62
N PHE A 47 -20.61 11.25 5.20
CA PHE A 47 -20.39 12.57 4.61
C PHE A 47 -18.91 12.98 4.58
N LEU A 48 -18.13 12.51 5.54
CA LEU A 48 -16.71 12.77 5.67
C LEU A 48 -15.86 11.65 5.03
N TRP A 49 -16.44 10.84 4.14
CA TRP A 49 -15.75 9.72 3.48
C TRP A 49 -14.45 10.13 2.79
N LEU A 50 -14.36 11.35 2.25
CA LEU A 50 -13.12 11.83 1.64
C LEU A 50 -11.99 11.88 2.66
N ILE A 51 -12.29 12.16 3.93
CA ILE A 51 -11.32 12.09 5.02
C ILE A 51 -11.21 10.65 5.47
N ASN A 52 -12.31 10.04 5.95
CA ASN A 52 -12.33 8.75 6.65
C ASN A 52 -11.93 7.55 5.78
N LEU A 53 -12.30 7.56 4.50
CA LEU A 53 -11.97 6.53 3.52
C LEU A 53 -10.86 6.97 2.56
N ASN A 54 -10.05 7.96 2.95
CA ASN A 54 -8.92 8.39 2.14
C ASN A 54 -7.91 7.24 2.02
N PRO A 55 -7.61 6.73 0.81
CA PRO A 55 -6.62 5.67 0.64
C PRO A 55 -5.20 6.11 1.07
N TYR A 56 -4.99 7.40 1.28
CA TYR A 56 -3.72 7.98 1.73
C TYR A 56 -3.65 8.27 3.24
N GLN A 57 -4.57 7.74 4.07
CA GLN A 57 -4.48 7.87 5.54
C GLN A 57 -3.35 7.03 6.16
N THR A 58 -2.98 5.92 5.52
CA THR A 58 -1.98 4.99 6.03
C THR A 58 -0.57 5.37 5.59
N GLU A 59 0.40 5.08 6.48
CA GLU A 59 1.82 5.38 6.48
C GLU A 59 2.59 4.98 5.20
N GLY A 60 2.31 5.60 4.06
CA GLY A 60 3.19 5.51 2.89
C GLY A 60 4.56 6.14 3.15
N SER A 61 4.76 6.81 4.29
CA SER A 61 6.07 7.26 4.77
C SER A 61 7.05 6.11 4.99
N GLY A 62 6.57 4.92 5.38
CA GLY A 62 7.41 3.73 5.56
C GLY A 62 7.92 3.12 4.25
N ILE A 63 7.15 3.28 3.16
CA ILE A 63 7.43 2.65 1.86
C ILE A 63 8.07 3.64 0.88
N TYR A 64 7.54 4.87 0.79
CA TYR A 64 7.97 5.87 -0.20
C TYR A 64 9.13 6.75 0.26
N GLY A 65 9.38 6.83 1.57
CA GLY A 65 10.51 7.57 2.12
C GLY A 65 10.34 9.09 2.08
N LYS A 66 11.48 9.81 1.99
CA LYS A 66 11.59 11.27 2.06
C LYS A 66 12.70 11.76 1.13
N GLY A 67 12.69 13.03 0.74
CA GLY A 67 13.81 13.62 -0.01
C GLY A 67 14.00 15.11 0.22
N GLU A 68 14.72 15.76 -0.69
CA GLU A 68 15.10 17.17 -0.52
C GLU A 68 13.91 18.13 -0.74
N LEU A 69 13.89 19.23 0.03
CA LEU A 69 12.87 20.28 -0.09
C LEU A 69 12.84 20.90 -1.50
N LEU A 70 14.02 21.06 -2.13
CA LEU A 70 14.15 21.65 -3.47
C LEU A 70 14.17 20.58 -4.59
N HIS A 71 13.73 19.35 -4.31
CA HIS A 71 13.71 18.24 -5.27
C HIS A 71 13.06 18.60 -6.61
N PHE A 72 11.86 19.20 -6.58
CA PHE A 72 11.18 19.55 -7.84
C PHE A 72 11.85 20.70 -8.59
N ILE A 73 12.57 21.58 -7.89
CA ILE A 73 13.35 22.66 -8.52
C ILE A 73 14.59 22.06 -9.19
N SER A 74 15.30 21.13 -8.53
CA SER A 74 16.46 20.46 -9.13
C SER A 74 16.06 19.57 -10.33
N LYS A 75 14.80 19.11 -10.38
CA LYS A 75 14.22 18.36 -11.50
C LYS A 75 13.59 19.23 -12.61
N THR A 76 13.71 20.56 -12.54
CA THR A 76 13.26 21.49 -13.60
C THR A 76 13.68 21.08 -15.03
N PRO A 77 14.91 20.57 -15.28
CA PRO A 77 15.31 20.12 -16.62
C PRO A 77 14.38 19.06 -17.23
N PHE A 78 13.72 18.25 -16.40
CA PHE A 78 12.82 17.17 -16.81
C PHE A 78 11.33 17.54 -16.72
N ILE A 79 10.99 18.56 -15.93
CA ILE A 79 9.59 19.01 -15.79
C ILE A 79 9.19 19.94 -16.94
N GLN A 80 9.97 21.00 -17.15
CA GLN A 80 9.68 22.04 -18.16
C GLN A 80 10.90 22.41 -19.01
N GLY A 81 12.09 21.88 -18.67
CA GLY A 81 13.34 22.23 -19.33
C GLY A 81 13.98 23.49 -18.77
N ILE A 82 15.32 23.54 -18.83
CA ILE A 82 16.11 24.68 -18.30
C ILE A 82 15.71 26.01 -18.96
N PRO A 83 15.56 26.11 -20.30
CA PRO A 83 15.27 27.40 -20.92
C PRO A 83 13.93 28.01 -20.49
N LEU A 84 12.87 27.20 -20.44
CA LEU A 84 11.56 27.64 -19.95
C LEU A 84 11.58 27.91 -18.44
N GLY A 85 12.38 27.14 -17.67
CA GLY A 85 12.61 27.43 -16.26
C GLY A 85 13.26 28.79 -16.02
N VAL A 86 14.26 29.17 -16.82
CA VAL A 86 14.90 30.49 -16.75
C VAL A 86 13.92 31.59 -17.14
N LEU A 87 13.15 31.42 -18.23
CA LEU A 87 12.12 32.39 -18.62
C LEU A 87 11.03 32.54 -17.57
N SER A 88 10.60 31.44 -16.94
CA SER A 88 9.67 31.46 -15.81
C SER A 88 10.23 32.29 -14.66
N LEU A 89 11.50 32.08 -14.28
CA LEU A 89 12.14 32.85 -13.22
C LEU A 89 12.22 34.34 -13.56
N VAL A 90 12.60 34.69 -14.78
CA VAL A 90 12.59 36.09 -15.26
C VAL A 90 11.18 36.68 -15.20
N GLY A 91 10.16 35.92 -15.62
CA GLY A 91 8.76 36.32 -15.53
C GLY A 91 8.31 36.58 -14.09
N ILE A 92 8.67 35.69 -13.16
CA ILE A 92 8.40 35.85 -11.72
C ILE A 92 9.05 37.14 -11.20
N LEU A 93 10.35 37.34 -11.45
CA LEU A 93 11.08 38.53 -10.99
C LEU A 93 10.49 39.82 -11.58
N PHE A 94 10.13 39.81 -12.87
CA PHE A 94 9.49 40.95 -13.53
C PHE A 94 8.11 41.26 -12.95
N LEU A 95 7.28 40.24 -12.72
CA LEU A 95 5.97 40.40 -12.10
C LEU A 95 6.09 40.93 -10.67
N MET A 96 7.04 40.41 -9.88
CA MET A 96 7.32 40.91 -8.54
C MET A 96 7.76 42.39 -8.57
N TYR A 97 8.65 42.76 -9.47
CA TYR A 97 9.06 44.15 -9.65
C TYR A 97 7.86 45.07 -9.99
N ARG A 98 7.01 44.66 -10.93
CA ARG A 98 5.79 45.41 -11.30
C ARG A 98 4.85 45.54 -10.11
N PHE A 99 4.63 44.46 -9.37
CA PHE A 99 3.80 44.45 -8.17
C PHE A 99 4.30 45.45 -7.13
N PHE A 100 5.58 45.43 -6.76
CA PHE A 100 6.12 46.38 -5.78
C PHE A 100 6.05 47.83 -6.24
N ARG A 101 6.13 48.10 -7.54
CA ARG A 101 5.90 49.45 -8.07
C ARG A 101 4.45 49.85 -8.01
N GLN A 102 3.54 48.96 -8.40
CA GLN A 102 2.10 49.21 -8.42
C GLN A 102 1.53 49.39 -7.01
N LEU A 103 2.04 48.64 -6.03
CA LEU A 103 1.71 48.84 -4.62
C LEU A 103 1.94 50.27 -4.15
N LYS A 104 3.01 50.92 -4.65
CA LYS A 104 3.34 52.31 -4.29
C LYS A 104 2.46 53.34 -4.98
N THR A 105 1.91 53.04 -6.15
CA THR A 105 1.18 54.01 -6.99
C THR A 105 -0.33 53.85 -6.93
N GLU A 106 -0.83 52.62 -7.06
CA GLU A 106 -2.25 52.28 -7.27
C GLU A 106 -2.83 51.41 -6.15
N GLY A 107 -1.99 50.93 -5.23
CA GLY A 107 -2.37 50.02 -4.15
C GLY A 107 -2.61 48.58 -4.63
N ILE A 108 -3.21 47.75 -3.77
CA ILE A 108 -3.29 46.29 -3.94
C ILE A 108 -4.42 45.84 -4.89
N LYS A 109 -5.34 46.73 -5.28
CA LYS A 109 -6.63 46.36 -5.92
C LYS A 109 -6.61 46.26 -7.45
N SER A 110 -5.45 46.19 -8.08
CA SER A 110 -5.38 46.13 -9.54
C SER A 110 -5.68 44.73 -10.09
N LYS A 111 -6.20 44.67 -11.32
CA LYS A 111 -6.46 43.41 -12.03
C LYS A 111 -5.16 42.64 -12.28
N GLU A 112 -4.06 43.35 -12.48
CA GLU A 112 -2.72 42.78 -12.63
C GLU A 112 -2.25 42.09 -11.34
N THR A 113 -2.54 42.69 -10.18
CA THR A 113 -2.23 42.09 -8.87
C THR A 113 -3.05 40.83 -8.65
N GLU A 114 -4.33 40.83 -8.99
CA GLU A 114 -5.20 39.65 -8.92
C GLU A 114 -4.66 38.51 -9.79
N MET A 115 -4.35 38.80 -11.06
CA MET A 115 -3.77 37.80 -11.97
C MET A 115 -2.43 37.26 -11.47
N LEU A 116 -1.59 38.11 -10.88
CA LEU A 116 -0.34 37.69 -10.27
C LEU A 116 -0.58 36.74 -9.11
N ILE A 117 -1.48 37.08 -8.19
CA ILE A 117 -1.81 36.22 -7.03
C ILE A 117 -2.33 34.87 -7.51
N LEU A 118 -3.21 34.84 -8.50
CA LEU A 118 -3.77 33.58 -9.01
C LEU A 118 -2.71 32.75 -9.75
N ILE A 119 -1.98 33.33 -10.71
CA ILE A 119 -1.03 32.56 -11.53
C ILE A 119 0.21 32.19 -10.70
N LEU A 120 0.86 33.19 -10.09
CA LEU A 120 2.09 32.97 -9.32
C LEU A 120 1.77 32.25 -8.01
N GLY A 121 0.75 32.68 -7.28
CA GLY A 121 0.39 32.10 -6.00
C GLY A 121 -0.05 30.64 -6.12
N SER A 122 -0.89 30.28 -7.11
CA SER A 122 -1.27 28.87 -7.30
C SER A 122 -0.10 28.00 -7.76
N THR A 123 0.75 28.50 -8.65
CA THR A 123 1.95 27.79 -9.10
C THR A 123 2.91 27.52 -7.93
N LEU A 124 3.22 28.55 -7.14
CA LEU A 124 4.12 28.42 -5.99
C LEU A 124 3.51 27.60 -4.85
N ALA A 125 2.22 27.76 -4.56
CA ALA A 125 1.54 26.98 -3.53
C ALA A 125 1.62 25.48 -3.84
N TYR A 126 1.35 25.10 -5.10
CA TYR A 126 1.43 23.71 -5.53
C TYR A 126 2.85 23.14 -5.46
N TYR A 127 3.85 23.88 -5.97
CA TYR A 127 5.27 23.52 -5.82
C TYR A 127 5.65 23.33 -4.35
N ALA A 128 5.32 24.30 -3.51
CA ALA A 128 5.66 24.29 -2.09
C ALA A 128 5.00 23.13 -1.35
N ALA A 129 3.72 22.84 -1.61
CA ALA A 129 3.02 21.75 -0.96
C ALA A 129 3.62 20.39 -1.31
N HIS A 130 3.91 20.14 -2.59
CA HIS A 130 4.53 18.88 -3.01
C HIS A 130 5.98 18.75 -2.53
N SER A 131 6.76 19.84 -2.59
CA SER A 131 8.10 19.91 -2.01
C SER A 131 8.08 19.58 -0.52
N TYR A 132 7.17 20.20 0.24
CA TYR A 132 7.02 19.93 1.66
C TYR A 132 6.55 18.50 1.94
N ALA A 133 5.57 18.00 1.19
CA ALA A 133 5.07 16.63 1.33
C ALA A 133 6.19 15.61 1.13
N TRP A 134 7.03 15.78 0.11
CA TRP A 134 8.18 14.90 -0.14
C TRP A 134 9.27 15.04 0.92
N TYR A 135 9.58 16.27 1.33
CA TYR A 135 10.56 16.54 2.38
C TYR A 135 10.14 15.95 3.74
N ALA A 136 8.89 16.15 4.11
CA ALA A 136 8.34 15.67 5.38
C ALA A 136 8.00 14.17 5.36
N GLY A 137 7.97 13.52 4.19
CA GLY A 137 7.46 12.16 4.03
C GLY A 137 5.97 12.03 4.31
N LYS A 138 5.17 13.05 3.94
CA LYS A 138 3.73 13.13 4.21
C LYS A 138 2.91 12.99 2.94
N GLY A 139 1.64 12.58 3.11
CA GLY A 139 0.66 12.56 2.02
C GLY A 139 0.99 11.56 0.91
N ASN A 140 1.72 10.49 1.24
CA ASN A 140 2.08 9.41 0.32
C ASN A 140 2.76 9.92 -0.97
N SER A 141 3.56 10.98 -0.83
CA SER A 141 4.37 11.55 -1.90
C SER A 141 5.60 10.68 -2.14
N LEU A 142 5.79 10.24 -3.39
CA LEU A 142 6.98 9.50 -3.86
C LEU A 142 7.96 10.43 -4.63
N GLY A 143 7.81 11.75 -4.51
CA GLY A 143 8.67 12.71 -5.23
C GLY A 143 8.57 12.62 -6.76
N LEU A 144 7.47 12.05 -7.29
CA LEU A 144 7.31 11.82 -8.72
C LEU A 144 7.16 13.14 -9.49
N ILE A 145 8.06 13.38 -10.44
CA ILE A 145 8.06 14.62 -11.25
C ILE A 145 6.79 14.80 -12.06
N ARG A 146 6.07 13.70 -12.40
CA ARG A 146 4.81 13.76 -13.14
C ARG A 146 3.71 14.55 -12.43
N MET A 147 3.76 14.66 -11.09
CA MET A 147 2.79 15.48 -10.35
C MET A 147 2.91 16.96 -10.70
N MET A 148 4.10 17.41 -11.11
CA MET A 148 4.33 18.80 -11.53
C MET A 148 3.69 19.12 -12.90
N ALA A 149 3.11 18.13 -13.60
CA ALA A 149 2.32 18.40 -14.80
C ALA A 149 1.17 19.40 -14.53
N ALA A 150 0.61 19.40 -13.31
CA ALA A 150 -0.47 20.31 -12.92
C ALA A 150 -0.05 21.80 -12.91
N VAL A 151 1.24 22.11 -12.75
CA VAL A 151 1.75 23.48 -12.73
C VAL A 151 2.32 23.94 -14.08
N ILE A 152 2.36 23.07 -15.10
CA ILE A 152 2.85 23.41 -16.43
C ILE A 152 2.09 24.60 -17.04
N PRO A 153 0.75 24.71 -16.95
CA PRO A 153 0.05 25.87 -17.50
C PRO A 153 0.46 27.20 -16.84
N GLY A 154 0.60 27.21 -15.52
CA GLY A 154 1.02 28.41 -14.77
C GLY A 154 2.45 28.84 -15.11
N THR A 155 3.37 27.87 -15.14
CA THR A 155 4.76 28.10 -15.52
C THR A 155 4.92 28.49 -17.00
N ALA A 156 4.07 28.00 -17.90
CA ALA A 156 4.04 28.45 -19.29
C ALA A 156 3.65 29.93 -19.41
N ILE A 157 2.65 30.39 -18.64
CA ILE A 157 2.29 31.82 -18.59
C ILE A 157 3.45 32.65 -18.03
N LEU A 158 4.09 32.19 -16.96
CA LEU A 158 5.26 32.87 -16.37
C LEU A 158 6.42 32.95 -17.37
N SER A 159 6.67 31.87 -18.11
CA SER A 159 7.67 31.83 -19.19
C SER A 159 7.35 32.83 -20.29
N PHE A 160 6.09 32.92 -20.69
CA PHE A 160 5.64 33.89 -21.70
C PHE A 160 5.82 35.34 -21.23
N VAL A 161 5.56 35.62 -19.95
CA VAL A 161 5.82 36.94 -19.36
C VAL A 161 7.31 37.27 -19.39
N GLY A 162 8.17 36.31 -19.00
CA GLY A 162 9.62 36.47 -19.06
C GLY A 162 10.13 36.69 -20.49
N PHE A 163 9.61 35.93 -21.46
CA PHE A 163 9.93 36.10 -22.87
C PHE A 163 9.49 37.47 -23.40
N SER A 164 8.28 37.92 -23.05
CA SER A 164 7.76 39.23 -23.44
C SER A 164 8.65 40.36 -22.91
N PHE A 165 9.04 40.30 -21.63
CA PHE A 165 9.99 41.25 -21.04
C PHE A 165 11.34 41.26 -21.77
N LEU A 166 11.91 40.07 -22.05
CA LEU A 166 13.15 39.94 -22.81
C LEU A 166 13.03 40.58 -24.19
N THR A 167 11.95 40.31 -24.94
CA THR A 167 11.74 40.90 -26.27
C THR A 167 11.63 42.42 -26.23
N GLU A 168 11.02 42.99 -25.18
CA GLU A 168 10.95 44.44 -25.01
C GLU A 168 12.34 45.04 -24.76
N CYS A 169 13.15 44.40 -23.93
CA CYS A 169 14.56 44.78 -23.70
C CYS A 169 15.36 44.73 -25.01
N LEU A 170 15.25 43.63 -25.77
CA LEU A 170 15.92 43.47 -27.07
C LEU A 170 15.50 44.56 -28.07
N ARG A 171 14.20 44.91 -28.11
CA ARG A 171 13.68 45.99 -28.95
C ARG A 171 14.27 47.35 -28.56
N LYS A 172 14.44 47.64 -27.27
CA LYS A 172 15.03 48.91 -26.78
C LYS A 172 16.48 49.08 -27.25
N ILE A 173 17.23 47.98 -27.32
CA ILE A 173 18.61 47.96 -27.85
C ILE A 173 18.66 47.71 -29.37
N LYS A 174 17.54 47.87 -30.08
CA LYS A 174 17.39 47.76 -31.54
C LYS A 174 17.81 46.40 -32.12
N ILE A 175 17.70 45.32 -31.35
CA ILE A 175 17.92 43.96 -31.87
C ILE A 175 16.73 43.56 -32.76
N PRO A 176 16.98 43.01 -33.97
CA PRO A 176 15.93 42.67 -34.91
C PRO A 176 15.04 41.52 -34.41
N PRO A 177 13.75 41.49 -34.79
CA PRO A 177 12.78 40.47 -34.34
C PRO A 177 13.12 39.04 -34.79
N VAL A 178 14.05 38.88 -35.74
CA VAL A 178 14.58 37.56 -36.13
C VAL A 178 15.29 36.85 -34.97
N ILE A 179 15.95 37.59 -34.07
CA ILE A 179 16.67 37.01 -32.92
C ILE A 179 15.71 36.34 -31.92
N PRO A 180 14.66 37.01 -31.40
CA PRO A 180 13.69 36.33 -30.55
C PRO A 180 12.93 35.22 -31.26
N ALA A 181 12.72 35.30 -32.58
CA ALA A 181 12.16 34.18 -33.35
C ALA A 181 13.10 32.97 -33.36
N ILE A 182 14.41 33.17 -33.55
CA ILE A 182 15.42 32.10 -33.43
C ILE A 182 15.44 31.50 -32.03
N ILE A 183 15.35 32.33 -30.98
CA ILE A 183 15.26 31.85 -29.59
C ILE A 183 14.03 30.95 -29.43
N LEU A 184 12.86 31.39 -29.90
CA LEU A 184 11.61 30.61 -29.81
C LEU A 184 11.71 29.27 -30.55
N ILE A 185 12.27 29.27 -31.77
CA ILE A 185 12.53 28.04 -32.53
C ILE A 185 13.48 27.12 -31.74
N GLY A 186 14.55 27.68 -31.17
CA GLY A 186 15.49 26.94 -30.32
C GLY A 186 14.82 26.32 -29.09
N LEU A 187 13.86 27.01 -28.46
CA LEU A 187 13.07 26.47 -27.35
C LEU A 187 12.24 25.25 -27.79
N ILE A 188 11.55 25.35 -28.93
CA ILE A 188 10.71 24.26 -29.48
C ILE A 188 11.57 23.04 -29.84
N VAL A 189 12.72 23.25 -30.49
CA VAL A 189 13.66 22.17 -30.81
C VAL A 189 14.17 21.53 -29.52
N ARG A 190 14.63 22.33 -28.56
CA ARG A 190 15.19 21.83 -27.31
C ARG A 190 14.17 21.10 -26.45
N SER A 191 12.89 21.48 -26.47
CA SER A 191 11.83 20.75 -25.75
C SER A 191 11.61 19.36 -26.33
N ASN A 192 11.77 19.18 -27.65
CA ASN A 192 11.66 17.88 -28.30
C ASN A 192 12.89 16.98 -28.04
N ASP A 193 14.03 17.54 -27.67
CA ASP A 193 15.24 16.77 -27.34
C ASP A 193 15.26 16.20 -25.89
N VAL A 194 14.35 16.65 -25.01
CA VAL A 194 14.30 16.17 -23.61
C VAL A 194 13.93 14.68 -23.56
N TYR A 195 12.98 14.27 -24.40
CA TYR A 195 12.55 12.88 -24.52
C TYR A 195 12.82 12.40 -25.93
N LYS A 196 13.71 11.40 -26.06
CA LYS A 196 14.00 10.79 -27.36
C LYS A 196 12.84 9.88 -27.73
N TYR A 197 12.13 10.23 -28.80
CA TYR A 197 11.10 9.39 -29.40
C TYR A 197 11.69 8.49 -30.50
N PRO A 198 11.21 7.24 -30.65
CA PRO A 198 10.26 6.55 -29.78
C PRO A 198 10.87 6.26 -28.40
N ILE A 199 10.04 6.32 -27.36
CA ILE A 199 10.46 6.01 -25.99
C ILE A 199 10.97 4.57 -25.98
N LYS A 200 12.22 4.39 -25.56
CA LYS A 200 12.83 3.06 -25.44
C LYS A 200 12.29 2.36 -24.20
N GLU A 201 12.15 1.05 -24.29
CA GLU A 201 11.88 0.17 -23.14
C GLU A 201 12.88 0.41 -22.01
N SER A 202 12.34 0.61 -20.81
CA SER A 202 13.06 0.65 -19.55
C SER A 202 13.68 -0.71 -19.22
N GLN A 203 14.62 -0.73 -18.28
CA GLN A 203 15.26 -1.98 -17.84
C GLN A 203 14.23 -2.93 -17.18
N GLU A 204 13.25 -2.38 -16.47
CA GLU A 204 12.14 -3.13 -15.87
C GLU A 204 11.28 -3.81 -16.95
N GLU A 205 10.86 -3.05 -17.97
CA GLU A 205 10.07 -3.56 -19.09
C GLU A 205 10.82 -4.63 -19.90
N ARG A 206 12.15 -4.53 -20.03
CA ARG A 206 12.97 -5.55 -20.69
C ARG A 206 12.92 -6.88 -19.96
N VAL A 207 13.17 -6.86 -18.65
CA VAL A 207 13.15 -8.07 -17.81
C VAL A 207 11.75 -8.68 -17.81
N MET A 208 10.69 -7.86 -17.79
CA MET A 208 9.31 -8.35 -17.90
C MET A 208 9.00 -8.93 -19.29
N THR A 209 9.55 -8.35 -20.36
CA THR A 209 9.45 -8.90 -21.72
C THR A 209 10.15 -10.25 -21.83
N GLU A 210 11.35 -10.38 -21.25
CA GLU A 210 12.07 -11.65 -21.14
C GLU A 210 11.30 -12.68 -20.32
N THR A 211 10.65 -12.24 -19.23
CA THR A 211 9.78 -13.07 -18.38
C THR A 211 8.59 -13.61 -19.17
N ALA A 212 7.85 -12.74 -19.87
CA ALA A 212 6.73 -13.12 -20.72
C ALA A 212 7.16 -14.10 -21.83
N ASN A 213 8.30 -13.83 -22.48
CA ASN A 213 8.84 -14.71 -23.51
C ASN A 213 9.23 -16.08 -22.96
N TRP A 214 9.84 -16.13 -21.77
CA TRP A 214 10.18 -17.38 -21.11
C TRP A 214 8.93 -18.21 -20.80
N ILE A 215 7.86 -17.59 -20.28
CA ILE A 215 6.58 -18.25 -20.02
C ILE A 215 5.98 -18.82 -21.31
N LYS A 216 6.00 -18.06 -22.41
CA LYS A 216 5.53 -18.49 -23.74
C LYS A 216 6.31 -19.68 -24.28
N VAL A 217 7.65 -19.60 -24.28
CA VAL A 217 8.53 -20.67 -24.79
C VAL A 217 8.37 -21.96 -24.00
N ASN A 218 8.17 -21.86 -22.68
CA ASN A 218 7.95 -23.03 -21.82
C ASN A 218 6.50 -23.53 -21.81
N LYS A 219 5.62 -22.98 -22.66
CA LYS A 219 4.21 -23.37 -22.81
C LYS A 219 3.41 -23.28 -21.51
N LEU A 220 3.71 -22.28 -20.67
CA LEU A 220 3.05 -22.08 -19.38
C LEU A 220 1.93 -21.03 -19.43
N VAL A 221 1.62 -20.46 -20.61
CA VAL A 221 0.60 -19.41 -20.79
C VAL A 221 -0.79 -19.87 -20.35
N ASN A 222 -1.11 -21.16 -20.52
CA ASN A 222 -2.42 -21.71 -20.14
C ASN A 222 -2.54 -22.01 -18.63
N LYS A 223 -1.50 -21.76 -17.84
CA LYS A 223 -1.56 -21.89 -16.38
C LYS A 223 -2.12 -20.60 -15.80
N LYS A 224 -2.88 -20.73 -14.71
CA LYS A 224 -3.32 -19.58 -13.93
C LYS A 224 -2.11 -18.78 -13.45
N LEU A 225 -2.13 -17.46 -13.60
CA LEU A 225 -0.99 -16.59 -13.37
C LEU A 225 -1.26 -15.57 -12.27
N TYR A 226 -0.41 -15.54 -11.26
CA TYR A 226 -0.40 -14.55 -10.18
C TYR A 226 0.80 -13.64 -10.34
N TYR A 227 0.59 -12.32 -10.36
CA TYR A 227 1.67 -11.36 -10.56
C TYR A 227 1.33 -9.99 -9.96
N TYR A 228 2.34 -9.15 -9.80
CA TYR A 228 2.20 -7.79 -9.29
C TYR A 228 2.31 -6.75 -10.42
N ASN A 229 3.25 -6.92 -11.36
CA ASN A 229 3.47 -5.98 -12.45
C ASN A 229 2.45 -6.13 -13.62
N ILE A 230 1.57 -5.14 -13.80
CA ILE A 230 0.51 -5.10 -14.85
C ILE A 230 1.06 -5.24 -16.28
N TYR A 231 2.30 -4.81 -16.52
CA TYR A 231 2.92 -4.93 -17.84
C TYR A 231 3.05 -6.39 -18.28
N LEU A 232 3.28 -7.32 -17.34
CA LEU A 232 3.37 -8.75 -17.64
C LEU A 232 2.06 -9.30 -18.22
N GLY A 233 0.91 -8.97 -17.61
CA GLY A 233 -0.40 -9.38 -18.13
C GLY A 233 -0.66 -8.83 -19.53
N THR A 234 -0.27 -7.57 -19.77
CA THR A 234 -0.37 -6.96 -21.11
C THR A 234 0.45 -7.73 -22.15
N LEU A 235 1.69 -8.13 -21.83
CA LEU A 235 2.56 -8.89 -22.71
C LEU A 235 2.06 -10.31 -23.00
N LEU A 236 1.28 -10.89 -22.09
CA LEU A 236 0.65 -12.20 -22.23
C LEU A 236 -0.74 -12.13 -22.88
N ASN A 237 -1.20 -10.92 -23.25
CA ASN A 237 -2.53 -10.66 -23.85
C ASN A 237 -3.68 -11.09 -22.94
N GLU A 238 -3.56 -10.71 -21.68
CA GLU A 238 -4.22 -11.31 -20.55
C GLU A 238 -4.96 -10.15 -19.83
N ASN A 239 -6.28 -10.25 -19.61
CA ASN A 239 -7.10 -9.18 -19.02
C ASN A 239 -6.89 -9.07 -17.50
N PRO A 240 -6.27 -7.98 -16.99
CA PRO A 240 -5.98 -7.80 -15.57
C PRO A 240 -7.22 -7.61 -14.66
N PHE A 241 -8.40 -7.38 -15.21
CA PHE A 241 -9.62 -7.04 -14.46
C PHE A 241 -10.73 -8.11 -14.55
N SER A 242 -10.45 -9.27 -15.14
CA SER A 242 -11.41 -10.37 -15.22
C SER A 242 -11.06 -11.46 -14.21
N ASP A 243 -11.83 -11.54 -13.12
CA ASP A 243 -11.78 -12.70 -12.20
C ASP A 243 -12.51 -13.93 -12.79
N ALA A 244 -13.35 -13.72 -13.82
CA ALA A 244 -14.36 -14.67 -14.28
C ALA A 244 -13.81 -15.93 -14.96
N ASP A 245 -12.58 -15.90 -15.47
CA ASP A 245 -11.99 -17.01 -16.23
C ASP A 245 -10.88 -17.74 -15.45
N GLY A 246 -10.66 -17.37 -14.18
CA GLY A 246 -9.64 -18.00 -13.34
C GLY A 246 -8.22 -17.88 -13.90
N SER A 247 -7.95 -16.95 -14.82
CA SER A 247 -6.68 -16.83 -15.54
C SER A 247 -5.67 -15.94 -14.82
N MET A 248 -6.10 -14.91 -14.09
CA MET A 248 -5.18 -13.93 -13.50
C MET A 248 -5.73 -13.28 -12.25
N MET A 249 -4.85 -12.90 -11.32
CA MET A 249 -5.21 -12.06 -10.19
C MET A 249 -4.09 -11.05 -9.94
N ILE A 250 -4.35 -9.76 -10.17
CA ILE A 250 -3.42 -8.71 -9.71
C ILE A 250 -3.55 -8.62 -8.20
N HIS A 251 -2.47 -8.94 -7.50
CA HIS A 251 -2.45 -8.83 -6.04
C HIS A 251 -1.86 -7.50 -5.59
N PHE A 252 -2.70 -6.46 -5.53
CA PHE A 252 -2.40 -5.26 -4.74
C PHE A 252 -2.57 -5.48 -3.22
N ARG A 253 -2.76 -6.73 -2.81
CA ARG A 253 -3.01 -7.17 -1.43
C ARG A 253 -2.12 -8.37 -1.15
N THR A 254 -1.80 -8.61 0.12
CA THR A 254 -1.01 -9.77 0.58
C THR A 254 -1.53 -11.07 -0.04
N LEU A 255 -0.82 -11.58 -1.05
CA LEU A 255 -1.07 -12.90 -1.61
C LEU A 255 -0.51 -13.89 -0.61
N ARG A 256 -1.36 -14.70 0.03
CA ARG A 256 -0.79 -15.79 0.82
C ARG A 256 -0.32 -16.90 -0.13
N PRO A 257 0.87 -17.47 0.04
CA PRO A 257 1.32 -18.56 -0.82
C PRO A 257 0.36 -19.76 -0.90
N ASP A 258 -0.35 -20.07 0.18
CA ASP A 258 -1.43 -21.09 0.27
C ASP A 258 -2.67 -20.75 -0.59
N SER A 259 -2.91 -19.47 -0.87
CA SER A 259 -4.03 -19.00 -1.71
C SER A 259 -3.77 -19.15 -3.21
N VAL A 260 -2.54 -19.46 -3.60
CA VAL A 260 -2.19 -19.83 -4.98
C VAL A 260 -2.59 -21.29 -5.18
N PRO A 261 -3.53 -21.60 -6.10
CA PRO A 261 -3.98 -22.96 -6.34
C PRO A 261 -2.86 -23.78 -6.98
N GLU A 262 -2.93 -25.08 -6.77
CA GLU A 262 -2.00 -26.04 -7.34
C GLU A 262 -1.88 -25.88 -8.87
N GLY A 263 -0.65 -26.00 -9.37
CA GLY A 263 -0.34 -25.89 -10.78
C GLY A 263 -0.35 -24.45 -11.32
N ALA A 264 -0.72 -23.45 -10.52
CA ALA A 264 -0.64 -22.04 -10.91
C ALA A 264 0.78 -21.50 -10.82
N LEU A 265 1.05 -20.49 -11.63
CA LEU A 265 2.29 -19.73 -11.62
C LEU A 265 2.18 -18.51 -10.69
N LEU A 266 3.24 -18.25 -9.95
CA LEU A 266 3.44 -17.00 -9.22
C LEU A 266 4.68 -16.30 -9.76
N VAL A 267 4.49 -15.11 -10.34
CA VAL A 267 5.57 -14.24 -10.81
C VAL A 267 5.75 -13.10 -9.83
N TRP A 268 6.81 -13.20 -9.06
CA TRP A 268 7.23 -12.19 -8.09
C TRP A 268 8.23 -11.24 -8.74
N ASP A 269 8.07 -9.94 -8.52
CA ASP A 269 9.05 -8.92 -8.92
C ASP A 269 9.47 -8.08 -7.72
N ALA A 270 10.74 -7.69 -7.71
CA ALA A 270 11.34 -6.97 -6.59
C ALA A 270 10.80 -5.54 -6.37
N HIS A 271 10.06 -4.99 -7.33
CA HIS A 271 9.47 -3.64 -7.21
C HIS A 271 8.16 -3.72 -6.44
N PHE A 272 7.21 -4.52 -6.91
CA PHE A 272 5.86 -4.52 -6.37
C PHE A 272 5.63 -5.63 -5.34
N GLY A 273 6.28 -6.78 -5.48
CA GLY A 273 6.12 -7.93 -4.58
C GLY A 273 6.33 -7.60 -3.10
N PRO A 274 7.50 -7.08 -2.69
CA PRO A 274 7.75 -6.74 -1.29
C PRO A 274 7.05 -5.46 -0.83
N ASN A 275 6.87 -4.47 -1.71
CA ASN A 275 6.38 -3.14 -1.33
C ASN A 275 4.85 -3.02 -1.33
N GLU A 276 4.19 -3.44 -2.41
CA GLU A 276 2.72 -3.37 -2.54
C GLU A 276 2.06 -4.71 -2.17
N GLY A 277 2.75 -5.81 -2.47
CA GLY A 277 2.31 -7.17 -2.15
C GLY A 277 2.63 -7.63 -0.73
N TYR A 278 3.44 -6.88 0.02
CA TYR A 278 3.97 -7.26 1.35
C TYR A 278 4.56 -8.69 1.37
N MET A 279 5.20 -9.09 0.28
CA MET A 279 5.74 -10.43 0.09
C MET A 279 7.25 -10.37 -0.17
N PRO A 280 8.09 -10.44 0.88
CA PRO A 280 9.52 -10.61 0.71
C PRO A 280 9.84 -11.91 -0.02
N LEU A 281 10.91 -11.91 -0.83
CA LEU A 281 11.32 -13.09 -1.59
C LEU A 281 11.63 -14.28 -0.68
N GLU A 282 12.20 -14.02 0.50
CA GLU A 282 12.56 -15.03 1.49
C GLU A 282 11.34 -15.83 1.96
N THR A 283 10.16 -15.20 2.02
CA THR A 283 8.90 -15.87 2.38
C THR A 283 8.53 -16.90 1.32
N LEU A 284 8.66 -16.54 0.03
CA LEU A 284 8.37 -17.45 -1.08
C LEU A 284 9.39 -18.58 -1.19
N LEU A 285 10.67 -18.31 -0.93
CA LEU A 285 11.73 -19.31 -0.96
C LEU A 285 11.65 -20.33 0.18
N LYS A 286 11.03 -19.96 1.31
CA LYS A 286 10.81 -20.86 2.45
C LYS A 286 9.55 -21.73 2.30
N ASP A 287 8.64 -21.38 1.39
CA ASP A 287 7.44 -22.17 1.15
C ASP A 287 7.74 -23.35 0.23
N GLU A 288 7.77 -24.55 0.80
CA GLU A 288 8.04 -25.79 0.06
C GLU A 288 6.96 -26.16 -0.97
N SER A 289 5.77 -25.58 -0.88
CA SER A 289 4.73 -25.74 -1.88
C SER A 289 4.94 -24.88 -3.13
N LEU A 290 5.92 -23.96 -3.09
CA LEU A 290 6.32 -23.14 -4.23
C LEU A 290 7.68 -23.62 -4.76
N LYS A 291 7.66 -24.18 -5.96
CA LYS A 291 8.89 -24.55 -6.66
C LYS A 291 9.37 -23.39 -7.52
N LEU A 292 10.55 -22.86 -7.23
CA LEU A 292 11.22 -21.88 -8.08
C LEU A 292 11.56 -22.51 -9.44
N LEU A 293 11.06 -21.90 -10.52
CA LEU A 293 11.31 -22.31 -11.89
C LEU A 293 12.42 -21.50 -12.55
N LYS A 294 12.43 -20.18 -12.34
CA LYS A 294 13.36 -19.28 -13.03
C LYS A 294 13.57 -17.99 -12.25
N ILE A 295 14.79 -17.46 -12.32
CA ILE A 295 15.11 -16.08 -11.94
C ILE A 295 15.59 -15.36 -13.20
N ILE A 296 15.08 -14.16 -13.44
CA ILE A 296 15.48 -13.27 -14.54
C ILE A 296 15.97 -11.96 -13.93
N LYS A 297 17.17 -11.56 -14.31
CA LYS A 297 17.87 -10.38 -13.79
C LYS A 297 18.18 -9.43 -14.94
N PRO A 298 18.19 -8.11 -14.70
CA PRO A 298 18.62 -7.15 -15.71
C PRO A 298 20.10 -7.34 -16.05
N LYS A 299 20.48 -7.01 -17.28
CA LYS A 299 21.89 -7.05 -17.73
C LYS A 299 22.79 -6.16 -16.88
N GLU A 300 22.28 -5.00 -16.50
CA GLU A 300 22.92 -4.07 -15.59
C GLU A 300 22.06 -4.02 -14.32
N PRO A 301 22.60 -4.39 -13.14
CA PRO A 301 21.85 -4.32 -11.89
C PRO A 301 21.42 -2.89 -11.56
N PHE A 302 20.18 -2.72 -11.13
CA PHE A 302 19.64 -1.47 -10.62
C PHE A 302 18.70 -1.74 -9.44
N ASN A 303 18.49 -0.72 -8.60
CA ASN A 303 17.60 -0.82 -7.46
C ASN A 303 16.24 -0.17 -7.76
N VAL A 304 15.19 -0.76 -7.20
CA VAL A 304 13.82 -0.25 -7.23
C VAL A 304 13.37 0.21 -5.84
N LEU A 305 12.09 0.56 -5.70
CA LEU A 305 11.49 0.97 -4.43
C LEU A 305 11.84 -0.01 -3.30
N GLY A 306 12.10 0.50 -2.10
CA GLY A 306 12.57 -0.32 -0.97
C GLY A 306 14.05 -0.69 -1.03
N ASN A 307 14.82 -0.16 -1.98
CA ASN A 307 16.25 -0.46 -2.20
C ASN A 307 16.52 -1.94 -2.55
N ASN A 308 15.52 -2.61 -3.14
CA ASN A 308 15.67 -3.97 -3.63
C ASN A 308 16.40 -3.96 -4.98
N THR A 309 17.38 -4.84 -5.16
CA THR A 309 17.96 -5.08 -6.50
C THR A 309 16.92 -5.75 -7.38
N TYR A 310 16.69 -5.19 -8.56
CA TYR A 310 15.61 -5.66 -9.41
C TYR A 310 15.86 -7.07 -9.95
N GLU A 311 14.93 -7.97 -9.69
CA GLU A 311 14.86 -9.30 -10.29
C GLU A 311 13.42 -9.80 -10.31
N VAL A 312 13.16 -10.76 -11.19
CA VAL A 312 11.86 -11.42 -11.34
C VAL A 312 12.03 -12.90 -11.11
N CYS A 313 11.24 -13.46 -10.20
CA CYS A 313 11.24 -14.86 -9.84
C CYS A 313 9.92 -15.50 -10.26
N ILE A 314 10.01 -16.61 -10.99
CA ILE A 314 8.86 -17.40 -11.45
C ILE A 314 8.80 -18.66 -10.61
N PHE A 315 7.70 -18.85 -9.89
CA PHE A 315 7.39 -20.03 -9.10
C PHE A 315 6.21 -20.79 -9.71
N ILE A 316 6.14 -22.09 -9.46
CA ILE A 316 4.94 -22.89 -9.68
C ILE A 316 4.48 -23.47 -8.35
N LYS A 317 3.18 -23.39 -8.09
CA LYS A 317 2.58 -24.09 -6.96
C LYS A 317 2.54 -25.58 -7.29
N THR A 318 3.23 -26.39 -6.51
CA THR A 318 3.16 -27.85 -6.62
C THR A 318 2.13 -28.40 -5.64
N ILE A 319 1.72 -29.67 -5.84
CA ILE A 319 1.07 -30.44 -4.78
C ILE A 319 2.01 -30.32 -3.59
N ALA A 320 1.58 -29.62 -2.54
CA ALA A 320 2.17 -29.85 -1.24
C ALA A 320 1.96 -31.35 -1.02
N ASP A 321 3.04 -32.11 -0.90
CA ASP A 321 2.97 -33.50 -0.47
C ASP A 321 1.96 -33.54 0.69
N LYS A 322 1.09 -34.53 0.83
CA LYS A 322 0.16 -34.54 1.99
C LYS A 322 0.91 -34.54 3.34
N ASN A 323 2.23 -34.71 3.27
CA ASN A 323 3.23 -34.60 4.33
C ASN A 323 3.79 -33.17 4.54
N ASN A 324 3.57 -32.22 3.62
CA ASN A 324 3.94 -30.82 3.73
C ASN A 324 2.83 -30.05 4.46
N VAL A 325 2.91 -30.13 5.77
CA VAL A 325 2.18 -29.27 6.70
C VAL A 325 2.63 -27.82 6.46
N PRO A 326 1.73 -26.84 6.48
CA PRO A 326 2.15 -25.45 6.52
C PRO A 326 3.06 -25.25 7.74
N SER A 327 4.31 -24.82 7.54
CA SER A 327 5.18 -24.40 8.63
C SER A 327 4.55 -23.23 9.37
N ASN A 328 4.98 -22.96 10.61
CA ASN A 328 4.44 -21.84 11.37
C ASN A 328 4.61 -20.53 10.59
N TYR A 329 3.52 -19.76 10.45
CA TYR A 329 3.56 -18.47 9.78
C TYR A 329 2.70 -17.44 10.51
N ILE A 330 3.10 -16.18 10.36
CA ILE A 330 2.34 -15.01 10.77
C ILE A 330 2.19 -14.14 9.52
N THR A 331 0.95 -13.78 9.19
CA THR A 331 0.67 -12.87 8.09
C THR A 331 -0.21 -11.72 8.56
N TYR A 332 0.11 -10.53 8.07
CA TYR A 332 -0.71 -9.34 8.21
C TYR A 332 -1.29 -9.05 6.83
N SER A 333 -2.61 -9.01 6.74
CA SER A 333 -3.29 -8.70 5.48
C SER A 333 -4.38 -7.68 5.72
N ARG A 334 -4.89 -7.07 4.66
CA ARG A 334 -6.15 -6.31 4.72
C ARG A 334 -7.00 -6.78 3.55
N ARG A 335 -7.62 -7.95 3.73
CA ARG A 335 -8.46 -8.56 2.68
C ARG A 335 -9.92 -8.26 2.95
N TYR A 336 -10.51 -7.35 2.21
CA TYR A 336 -11.97 -7.18 2.16
C TYR A 336 -12.58 -8.32 1.35
N ASN A 337 -13.21 -9.29 2.02
CA ASN A 337 -14.08 -10.29 1.40
C ASN A 337 -15.37 -10.29 2.22
N ASN A 338 -16.54 -10.17 1.59
CA ASN A 338 -17.84 -10.17 2.27
C ASN A 338 -17.93 -9.24 3.51
N ASN A 339 -17.56 -7.96 3.37
CA ASN A 339 -17.59 -6.98 4.46
C ASN A 339 -16.74 -7.34 5.70
N GLU A 340 -15.75 -8.22 5.59
CA GLU A 340 -14.79 -8.48 6.66
C GLU A 340 -13.36 -8.28 6.14
N ALA A 341 -12.52 -7.59 6.93
CA ALA A 341 -11.10 -7.43 6.66
C ALA A 341 -10.27 -8.26 7.66
N ILE A 342 -9.64 -9.35 7.19
CA ILE A 342 -8.70 -10.12 8.02
C ILE A 342 -7.43 -9.31 8.18
N ILE A 343 -7.16 -8.82 9.40
CA ILE A 343 -6.03 -7.95 9.78
C ILE A 343 -4.80 -8.78 10.12
N PHE A 344 -5.00 -9.89 10.81
CA PHE A 344 -3.93 -10.74 11.32
C PHE A 344 -4.34 -12.20 11.21
N SER A 345 -3.41 -13.05 10.80
CA SER A 345 -3.59 -14.49 10.81
C SER A 345 -2.31 -15.17 11.25
N ARG A 346 -2.44 -16.14 12.14
CA ARG A 346 -1.36 -16.96 12.65
C ARG A 346 -1.74 -18.42 12.55
N PHE A 347 -0.84 -19.20 11.96
CA PHE A 347 -0.96 -20.65 11.90
C PHE A 347 0.25 -21.31 12.56
N LEU A 348 -0.02 -22.35 13.34
CA LEU A 348 0.98 -23.17 14.01
C LEU A 348 0.69 -24.65 13.70
N GLY A 349 1.45 -25.21 12.75
CA GLY A 349 1.46 -26.64 12.44
C GLY A 349 2.59 -27.41 13.15
N PHE A 350 3.43 -26.73 13.94
CA PHE A 350 4.49 -27.31 14.79
C PHE A 350 5.56 -28.19 14.10
N GLU A 351 5.58 -28.27 12.76
CA GLU A 351 6.63 -28.96 12.02
C GLU A 351 7.98 -28.22 12.07
N SER A 352 7.93 -26.89 12.07
CA SER A 352 9.08 -25.99 12.19
C SER A 352 9.32 -25.57 13.64
N SER A 353 10.60 -25.50 14.05
CA SER A 353 10.98 -25.04 15.39
C SER A 353 10.63 -23.56 15.61
N GLU A 354 9.86 -23.28 16.66
CA GLU A 354 9.68 -21.95 17.23
C GLU A 354 10.25 -21.97 18.65
N PRO A 355 11.21 -21.10 19.01
CA PRO A 355 11.89 -21.15 20.32
C PRO A 355 10.95 -21.21 21.53
N LYS A 356 9.75 -20.65 21.40
CA LYS A 356 8.70 -20.67 22.42
C LYS A 356 8.14 -22.09 22.69
N PHE A 357 8.06 -22.93 21.67
CA PHE A 357 7.40 -24.24 21.70
C PHE A 357 8.37 -25.42 21.58
N ASP A 358 9.63 -25.22 21.19
CA ASP A 358 10.61 -26.28 20.91
C ASP A 358 10.68 -27.37 22.00
N LYS A 359 10.62 -26.98 23.27
CA LYS A 359 10.66 -27.89 24.41
C LYS A 359 9.43 -28.79 24.56
N TRP A 360 8.37 -28.55 23.81
CA TRP A 360 7.10 -29.27 23.84
C TRP A 360 6.79 -29.97 22.51
N ILE A 361 7.61 -29.78 21.47
CA ILE A 361 7.43 -30.46 20.19
C ILE A 361 7.78 -31.94 20.36
N THR A 362 6.94 -32.81 19.81
CA THR A 362 7.12 -34.27 19.78
C THR A 362 6.85 -34.80 18.38
N ASP A 363 7.42 -35.97 18.07
CA ASP A 363 7.16 -36.77 16.87
C ASP A 363 6.31 -38.03 17.15
N GLU A 364 5.75 -38.16 18.37
CA GLU A 364 4.94 -39.31 18.77
C GLU A 364 3.62 -39.42 18.00
N THR A 365 2.99 -38.30 17.70
CA THR A 365 1.77 -38.22 16.87
C THR A 365 1.62 -36.81 16.33
N GLY A 366 1.18 -36.67 15.09
CA GLY A 366 0.70 -35.42 14.47
C GLY A 366 -0.74 -35.59 14.00
N PHE A 367 -1.49 -34.51 13.89
CA PHE A 367 -2.75 -34.51 13.15
C PHE A 367 -2.46 -34.38 11.67
N GLN A 368 -1.60 -33.44 11.30
CA GLN A 368 -1.06 -33.29 9.95
C GLN A 368 0.47 -33.31 10.04
N GLY A 369 1.14 -34.11 9.20
CA GLY A 369 2.59 -34.28 9.27
C GLY A 369 3.06 -35.26 10.35
N LYS A 370 4.24 -35.01 10.93
CA LYS A 370 4.93 -35.90 11.86
C LYS A 370 5.01 -35.36 13.27
N ARG A 371 4.86 -34.05 13.46
CA ARG A 371 5.09 -33.39 14.74
C ARG A 371 3.81 -32.78 15.30
N SER A 372 3.78 -32.65 16.61
CA SER A 372 2.76 -31.87 17.32
C SER A 372 3.32 -31.34 18.64
N LEU A 373 2.55 -30.51 19.33
CA LEU A 373 2.88 -30.04 20.66
C LEU A 373 2.33 -30.99 21.71
N LYS A 374 3.20 -31.58 22.54
CA LYS A 374 2.85 -32.45 23.66
C LYS A 374 2.96 -31.72 25.00
N THR A 375 1.83 -31.65 25.69
CA THR A 375 1.76 -31.24 27.09
C THR A 375 2.17 -32.38 28.03
N ASN A 376 2.69 -32.04 29.22
CA ASN A 376 2.96 -32.99 30.30
C ASN A 376 2.07 -32.69 31.53
N THR A 377 2.26 -33.43 32.63
CA THR A 377 1.48 -33.25 33.87
C THR A 377 1.61 -31.85 34.49
N ASN A 378 2.71 -31.15 34.23
CA ASN A 378 3.01 -29.84 34.82
C ASN A 378 2.62 -28.66 33.89
N ILE A 379 2.17 -28.96 32.66
CA ILE A 379 1.79 -27.94 31.67
C ILE A 379 0.28 -27.96 31.54
N GLU A 380 -0.35 -27.10 32.33
CA GLU A 380 -1.80 -26.89 32.27
C GLU A 380 -2.18 -25.88 31.21
N PHE A 381 -1.32 -24.88 30.93
CA PHE A 381 -1.63 -23.78 30.00
C PHE A 381 -0.62 -23.70 28.86
N VAL A 382 -1.11 -23.70 27.63
CA VAL A 382 -0.34 -23.43 26.41
C VAL A 382 -0.80 -22.10 25.85
N GLY A 383 -0.05 -21.03 26.14
CA GLY A 383 -0.36 -19.69 25.67
C GLY A 383 0.07 -19.47 24.23
N ILE A 384 -0.87 -19.20 23.33
CA ILE A 384 -0.59 -18.95 21.91
C ILE A 384 -0.39 -17.46 21.67
N LEU A 385 -1.39 -16.65 22.02
CA LEU A 385 -1.36 -15.20 21.93
C LEU A 385 -1.49 -14.58 23.32
N ASN A 386 -0.67 -13.56 23.59
CA ASN A 386 -0.79 -12.69 24.75
C ASN A 386 -0.33 -11.30 24.31
N THR A 387 -1.27 -10.38 24.13
CA THR A 387 -1.04 -9.06 23.54
C THR A 387 -2.06 -8.08 24.10
N LYS A 388 -1.83 -6.78 23.93
CA LYS A 388 -2.85 -5.77 24.24
C LYS A 388 -3.75 -5.55 23.04
N MET A 389 -5.00 -5.21 23.29
CA MET A 389 -5.98 -4.94 22.24
C MET A 389 -5.52 -3.84 21.25
N ASN A 390 -4.83 -2.81 21.73
CA ASN A 390 -4.25 -1.75 20.88
C ASN A 390 -3.05 -2.17 20.01
N GLU A 391 -2.40 -3.31 20.31
CA GLU A 391 -1.33 -3.86 19.48
C GLU A 391 -1.89 -4.57 18.23
N LEU A 392 -3.20 -4.85 18.19
CA LEU A 392 -3.89 -5.45 17.05
C LEU A 392 -4.34 -4.42 16.00
N GLY A 393 -4.40 -3.13 16.36
CA GLY A 393 -4.78 -2.02 15.47
C GLY A 393 -5.63 -0.95 16.15
N GLU A 394 -5.82 0.19 15.47
CA GLU A 394 -6.51 1.38 16.02
C GLU A 394 -8.04 1.23 16.17
N ASN A 395 -8.67 0.31 15.43
CA ASN A 395 -10.10 0.02 15.52
C ASN A 395 -10.34 -1.35 16.17
N LEU A 396 -10.86 -1.32 17.40
CA LEU A 396 -11.01 -2.47 18.30
C LEU A 396 -12.26 -3.33 18.06
N SER A 397 -13.06 -2.98 17.05
CA SER A 397 -14.26 -3.72 16.67
C SER A 397 -13.94 -4.80 15.63
N GLY A 398 -13.66 -6.01 16.11
CA GLY A 398 -13.35 -7.14 15.24
C GLY A 398 -13.76 -8.48 15.80
N HIS A 399 -13.81 -9.48 14.92
CA HIS A 399 -14.09 -10.88 15.23
C HIS A 399 -12.79 -11.67 15.23
N LEU A 400 -12.54 -12.36 16.33
CA LEU A 400 -11.45 -13.30 16.48
C LEU A 400 -11.98 -14.72 16.33
N HIS A 401 -11.39 -15.48 15.40
CA HIS A 401 -11.67 -16.89 15.19
C HIS A 401 -10.43 -17.69 15.54
N ALA A 402 -10.59 -18.73 16.37
CA ALA A 402 -9.52 -19.63 16.77
C ALA A 402 -9.97 -21.08 16.56
N SER A 403 -9.09 -21.90 15.99
CA SER A 403 -9.35 -23.32 15.80
C SER A 403 -8.11 -24.18 16.04
N VAL A 404 -8.29 -25.42 16.48
CA VAL A 404 -7.18 -26.34 16.75
C VAL A 404 -7.61 -27.80 16.78
N TRP A 405 -6.69 -28.71 16.45
CA TRP A 405 -6.86 -30.14 16.67
C TRP A 405 -6.16 -30.58 17.95
N VAL A 406 -6.88 -31.37 18.76
CA VAL A 406 -6.35 -31.88 20.02
C VAL A 406 -6.57 -33.38 20.18
N LYS A 407 -5.62 -34.08 20.80
CA LYS A 407 -5.73 -35.52 21.08
C LYS A 407 -5.24 -35.83 22.48
N SER A 408 -5.93 -36.73 23.17
CA SER A 408 -5.54 -37.28 24.47
C SER A 408 -6.02 -38.73 24.56
N SER A 409 -5.59 -39.47 25.57
CA SER A 409 -6.01 -40.87 25.78
C SER A 409 -7.49 -41.00 26.10
N SER A 410 -8.08 -39.99 26.75
CA SER A 410 -9.52 -39.92 27.02
C SER A 410 -10.03 -38.48 26.98
N PHE A 411 -11.33 -38.30 26.74
CA PHE A 411 -11.97 -36.99 26.83
C PHE A 411 -13.21 -37.08 27.70
N ASN A 412 -13.15 -36.52 28.92
CA ASN A 412 -14.21 -36.51 29.90
C ASN A 412 -14.08 -35.30 30.85
N ALA A 413 -15.02 -35.11 31.77
CA ALA A 413 -15.02 -33.96 32.68
C ALA A 413 -13.73 -33.82 33.54
N LYS A 414 -13.00 -34.92 33.78
CA LYS A 414 -11.74 -34.95 34.53
C LYS A 414 -10.49 -34.95 33.64
N ASN A 415 -10.64 -35.16 32.34
CA ASN A 415 -9.56 -35.13 31.37
C ASN A 415 -10.03 -34.46 30.06
N ARG A 416 -9.76 -33.17 29.92
CA ARG A 416 -10.26 -32.34 28.81
C ARG A 416 -9.33 -31.17 28.50
N ILE A 417 -9.43 -30.68 27.27
CA ILE A 417 -8.66 -29.55 26.76
C ILE A 417 -9.67 -28.49 26.37
N ILE A 418 -9.44 -27.28 26.87
CA ILE A 418 -10.32 -26.15 26.69
C ILE A 418 -9.57 -25.10 25.87
N LEU A 419 -10.11 -24.75 24.69
CA LEU A 419 -9.65 -23.58 23.95
C LEU A 419 -10.32 -22.34 24.55
N VAL A 420 -9.53 -21.35 24.93
CA VAL A 420 -10.02 -20.13 25.61
C VAL A 420 -9.57 -18.89 24.86
N ILE A 421 -10.53 -17.99 24.61
CA ILE A 421 -10.28 -16.59 24.26
C ILE A 421 -10.67 -15.76 25.48
N HIS A 422 -9.71 -15.01 26.01
CA HIS A 422 -9.86 -14.19 27.22
C HIS A 422 -9.52 -12.73 26.91
N THR A 423 -10.40 -11.82 27.31
CA THR A 423 -10.29 -10.37 27.11
C THR A 423 -10.57 -9.62 28.40
N GLY A 424 -9.69 -8.72 28.82
CA GLY A 424 -9.97 -7.81 29.95
C GLY A 424 -8.72 -7.39 30.74
N GLN A 425 -8.94 -6.75 31.88
CA GLN A 425 -7.88 -6.28 32.77
C GLN A 425 -8.24 -6.52 34.25
N GLY A 426 -7.35 -7.21 34.97
CA GLY A 426 -7.55 -7.51 36.40
C GLY A 426 -8.83 -8.31 36.64
N ASP A 427 -9.68 -7.83 37.56
CA ASP A 427 -10.94 -8.48 37.92
C ASP A 427 -12.08 -8.25 36.89
N ARG A 428 -11.87 -7.36 35.91
CA ARG A 428 -12.82 -7.12 34.81
C ARG A 428 -12.36 -7.90 33.59
N PHE A 429 -12.84 -9.14 33.46
CA PHE A 429 -12.56 -9.97 32.29
C PHE A 429 -13.78 -10.70 31.75
N ASN A 430 -13.75 -11.00 30.46
CA ASN A 430 -14.68 -11.87 29.76
C ASN A 430 -13.89 -13.01 29.11
N TYR A 431 -14.44 -14.21 29.08
CA TYR A 431 -13.85 -15.30 28.33
C TYR A 431 -14.92 -16.10 27.61
N LYS A 432 -14.56 -16.57 26.42
CA LYS A 432 -15.28 -17.63 25.73
C LYS A 432 -14.42 -18.87 25.70
N SER A 433 -15.06 -20.04 25.77
CA SER A 433 -14.34 -21.29 25.72
C SER A 433 -15.13 -22.40 25.04
N VAL A 434 -14.40 -23.36 24.48
CA VAL A 434 -14.94 -24.62 23.97
C VAL A 434 -14.11 -25.77 24.53
N SER A 435 -14.77 -26.80 25.02
CA SER A 435 -14.13 -27.91 25.71
C SER A 435 -14.19 -29.20 24.90
N SER A 436 -13.09 -29.93 24.86
CA SER A 436 -12.96 -31.15 24.05
C SER A 436 -13.96 -32.24 24.40
N ASP A 437 -14.44 -32.33 25.64
CA ASP A 437 -15.47 -33.28 26.08
C ASP A 437 -16.87 -32.97 25.52
N GLN A 438 -17.09 -31.78 24.97
CA GLN A 438 -18.37 -31.32 24.44
C GLN A 438 -18.46 -31.36 22.90
N VAL A 439 -17.36 -31.65 22.20
CA VAL A 439 -17.30 -31.63 20.72
C VAL A 439 -17.56 -33.00 20.10
N LYS A 440 -18.32 -33.01 19.01
CA LYS A 440 -18.68 -34.22 18.24
C LYS A 440 -17.75 -34.52 17.07
N THR A 441 -17.09 -33.50 16.52
CA THR A 441 -16.16 -33.64 15.38
C THR A 441 -14.88 -34.33 15.82
N GLN A 442 -14.64 -35.52 15.29
CA GLN A 442 -13.45 -36.32 15.58
C GLN A 442 -12.89 -36.99 14.32
N ASP A 443 -11.58 -37.16 14.28
CA ASP A 443 -10.85 -37.90 13.25
C ASP A 443 -9.66 -38.63 13.88
N ASN A 444 -9.60 -39.96 13.77
CA ASN A 444 -8.48 -40.77 14.28
C ASN A 444 -8.05 -40.47 15.74
N GLY A 445 -9.03 -40.18 16.61
CA GLY A 445 -8.82 -39.85 18.02
C GLY A 445 -8.46 -38.38 18.29
N TRP A 446 -8.29 -37.56 17.26
CA TRP A 446 -8.22 -36.10 17.36
C TRP A 446 -9.63 -35.50 17.41
N ARG A 447 -9.78 -34.42 18.18
CA ARG A 447 -11.00 -33.61 18.27
C ARG A 447 -10.70 -32.19 17.78
N PHE A 448 -11.62 -31.65 17.00
CA PHE A 448 -11.51 -30.28 16.50
C PHE A 448 -12.16 -29.33 17.49
N LEU A 449 -11.44 -28.30 17.92
CA LEU A 449 -11.98 -27.21 18.74
C LEU A 449 -12.02 -25.94 17.90
N GLU A 450 -13.14 -25.22 17.97
CA GLU A 450 -13.33 -23.98 17.24
C GLU A 450 -14.11 -23.00 18.10
N LEU A 451 -13.68 -21.74 18.10
CA LEU A 451 -14.31 -20.69 18.87
C LEU A 451 -14.19 -19.33 18.18
N SER A 452 -15.29 -18.56 18.20
CA SER A 452 -15.32 -17.18 17.74
C SER A 452 -15.72 -16.20 18.85
N ALA A 453 -14.99 -15.11 18.97
CA ALA A 453 -15.27 -14.02 19.90
C ALA A 453 -15.42 -12.70 19.14
N ASP A 454 -16.50 -11.97 19.43
CA ASP A 454 -16.65 -10.58 19.03
C ASP A 454 -15.91 -9.73 20.07
N LEU A 455 -14.94 -8.95 19.61
CA LEU A 455 -14.09 -8.12 20.44
C LEU A 455 -14.59 -6.67 20.54
N SER A 456 -15.73 -6.33 19.93
CA SER A 456 -16.24 -4.97 19.83
C SER A 456 -16.51 -4.24 21.15
N GLU A 457 -16.68 -4.97 22.25
CA GLU A 457 -16.87 -4.41 23.59
C GLU A 457 -15.55 -4.25 24.39
N SER A 458 -14.41 -4.67 23.83
CA SER A 458 -13.10 -4.65 24.50
C SER A 458 -12.46 -3.26 24.46
N LEU A 459 -11.81 -2.86 25.55
CA LEU A 459 -11.11 -1.59 25.66
C LEU A 459 -9.68 -1.67 25.09
N PRO A 460 -9.08 -0.54 24.64
CA PRO A 460 -7.74 -0.54 24.03
C PRO A 460 -6.64 -1.14 24.91
N ASN A 461 -6.76 -1.00 26.23
CA ASN A 461 -5.80 -1.48 27.20
C ASN A 461 -6.11 -2.89 27.73
N ASP A 462 -7.20 -3.51 27.28
CA ASP A 462 -7.54 -4.88 27.68
C ASP A 462 -6.48 -5.86 27.14
N GLU A 463 -6.18 -6.88 27.93
CA GLU A 463 -5.31 -7.98 27.50
C GLU A 463 -6.13 -8.97 26.69
N LEU A 464 -5.66 -9.31 25.48
CA LEU A 464 -6.17 -10.42 24.69
C LEU A 464 -5.25 -11.63 24.86
N LYS A 465 -5.81 -12.71 25.40
CA LYS A 465 -5.12 -14.00 25.58
C LYS A 465 -5.87 -15.10 24.84
N VAL A 466 -5.14 -15.85 24.02
CA VAL A 466 -5.65 -17.08 23.40
C VAL A 466 -4.76 -18.22 23.83
N TYR A 467 -5.34 -19.21 24.49
CA TYR A 467 -4.60 -20.31 25.08
C TYR A 467 -5.42 -21.59 25.13
N LEU A 468 -4.70 -22.70 25.29
CA LEU A 468 -5.29 -24.01 25.60
C LEU A 468 -5.07 -24.32 27.07
N TRP A 469 -6.13 -24.74 27.75
CA TRP A 469 -6.13 -25.17 29.14
C TRP A 469 -6.42 -26.66 29.23
N LYS A 470 -5.42 -27.43 29.67
CA LYS A 470 -5.52 -28.86 29.92
C LYS A 470 -5.92 -29.11 31.37
N ILE A 471 -7.03 -29.82 31.55
CA ILE A 471 -7.49 -30.33 32.84
C ILE A 471 -7.29 -31.83 32.83
N GLY A 472 -6.59 -32.35 33.84
CA GLY A 472 -6.34 -33.78 34.01
C GLY A 472 -4.86 -34.16 33.86
N PRO A 473 -4.47 -35.34 34.36
CA PRO A 473 -3.08 -35.77 34.40
C PRO A 473 -2.57 -36.30 33.05
N GLU A 474 -3.47 -36.66 32.12
CA GLU A 474 -3.07 -37.27 30.85
C GLU A 474 -2.38 -36.24 29.95
N PRO A 475 -1.40 -36.66 29.12
CA PRO A 475 -0.82 -35.80 28.11
C PRO A 475 -1.85 -35.48 27.02
N ALA A 476 -1.82 -34.24 26.56
CA ALA A 476 -2.51 -33.77 25.38
C ALA A 476 -1.51 -33.47 24.26
N TYR A 477 -1.90 -33.80 23.04
CA TYR A 477 -1.26 -33.42 21.78
C TYR A 477 -2.10 -32.33 21.11
N ILE A 478 -1.43 -31.31 20.58
CA ILE A 478 -2.04 -30.11 20.02
C ILE A 478 -1.40 -29.87 18.66
N ASP A 479 -2.22 -29.68 17.63
CA ASP A 479 -1.75 -29.51 16.27
C ASP A 479 -2.68 -28.63 15.43
N ASN A 480 -2.16 -28.07 14.32
CA ASN A 480 -2.88 -27.22 13.37
C ASN A 480 -3.70 -26.10 14.04
N PHE A 481 -3.04 -25.31 14.89
CA PHE A 481 -3.69 -24.17 15.52
C PHE A 481 -3.76 -23.01 14.53
N SER A 482 -4.97 -22.49 14.28
CA SER A 482 -5.22 -21.29 13.48
C SER A 482 -5.82 -20.20 14.35
N LEU A 483 -5.41 -18.96 14.10
CA LEU A 483 -5.96 -17.76 14.71
C LEU A 483 -6.10 -16.67 13.66
N ASP A 484 -7.34 -16.25 13.42
CA ASP A 484 -7.68 -15.24 12.45
C ASP A 484 -8.39 -14.08 13.16
N PHE A 485 -7.80 -12.89 13.09
CA PHE A 485 -8.41 -11.65 13.55
C PHE A 485 -8.93 -10.88 12.34
N SER A 486 -10.23 -10.64 12.34
CA SER A 486 -10.94 -9.92 11.29
C SER A 486 -11.66 -8.71 11.88
N ILE A 487 -11.88 -7.67 11.08
CA ILE A 487 -12.71 -6.53 11.45
C ILE A 487 -13.90 -6.46 10.50
N ASN A 488 -15.07 -6.11 11.02
CA ASN A 488 -16.22 -5.83 10.17
C ASN A 488 -15.93 -4.56 9.36
N SER A 489 -15.78 -4.72 8.05
CA SER A 489 -15.85 -3.68 7.03
C SER A 489 -17.30 -3.23 6.79
N THR A 490 -18.06 -3.02 7.86
CA THR A 490 -19.27 -2.20 7.83
C THR A 490 -19.00 -0.93 8.58
N LYS A 491 -18.21 -0.05 7.92
CA LYS A 491 -18.39 1.39 7.83
C LYS A 491 -17.28 1.97 6.97
#